data_AF-A0A328C6K8-F1
#
_entry.id   AF-A0A328C6K8-F1
#
_cell.length_a   1.000
_cell.length_b   1.000
_cell.length_c   1.000
_cell.angle_alpha   90.00
_cell.angle_beta   90.00
_cell.angle_gamma   90.00
#
_symmetry.space_group_name_H-M   'P 1'
#
loop_
_entity.id
_entity.type
_entity.pdbx_description
1 polymer ?
#
loop_
_entity_poly.entity_id
_entity_poly.type
_entity_poly.pdbx_seq_one_letter_code
_entity_poly.pdbx_strand_id
1 'polypeptide(L)'
;MQPFHVDEFDLEVLFQEVSDLDLGCEQRCSRVSRTMAFFLLEGLGKLEGFHFVESVKGLRFSSMHDLREIDAFHGLTTIEQGISIYENWGLETIEPFASLEHVGFAVGFENNYKLKDLRLLANVRQIGEIGGSYEQGLYLSSNKGLKDMTGLESLERIGGRFRISYETGLESMRGLESLKEVDTLRINYAVELSSLEGLENLQRVNEVLSIENSPKLRRCEVEALVAQLEEPPERVLLSGLSEAPCD
;
A
#
# COMPACT_ATOMS: atom_id res chain seq x y z
N MET A 1 16.15 15.84 27.78
CA MET A 1 15.14 16.04 26.72
C MET A 1 13.87 15.31 27.12
N GLN A 2 12.69 15.81 26.71
CA GLN A 2 11.51 14.95 26.68
C GLN A 2 11.71 13.94 25.54
N PRO A 3 11.51 12.64 25.77
CA PRO A 3 11.91 11.59 24.84
C PRO A 3 11.02 11.47 23.60
N PHE A 4 9.96 12.28 23.48
CA PHE A 4 9.04 12.30 22.34
C PHE A 4 8.41 13.70 22.25
N HIS A 5 8.11 14.16 21.04
CA HIS A 5 7.24 15.31 20.82
C HIS A 5 5.82 14.81 20.52
N VAL A 6 4.88 15.13 21.41
CA VAL A 6 3.47 15.17 21.03
C VAL A 6 3.27 16.60 20.55
N ASP A 7 3.16 16.78 19.24
CA ASP A 7 2.71 18.05 18.71
C ASP A 7 1.30 18.30 19.25
N GLU A 8 1.05 19.45 19.88
CA GLU A 8 -0.28 19.76 20.44
C GLU A 8 -1.35 19.86 19.34
N PHE A 9 -0.92 19.93 18.06
CA PHE A 9 -1.79 19.93 16.89
C PHE A 9 -1.82 18.60 16.12
N ASP A 10 -0.82 17.71 16.29
CA ASP A 10 -0.78 16.37 15.68
C ASP A 10 -0.87 15.24 16.72
N LEU A 11 -1.94 14.44 16.61
CA LEU A 11 -2.27 13.29 17.47
C LEU A 11 -1.36 12.08 17.22
N GLU A 12 -0.05 12.27 17.24
CA GLU A 12 0.93 11.25 16.85
C GLU A 12 1.97 10.99 17.96
N VAL A 13 2.59 9.82 17.91
CA VAL A 13 3.77 9.45 18.69
C VAL A 13 4.94 9.41 17.71
N LEU A 14 5.82 10.40 17.81
CA LEU A 14 6.92 10.60 16.86
C LEU A 14 8.24 10.06 17.41
N PHE A 15 8.94 9.26 16.62
CA PHE A 15 10.29 8.74 16.84
C PHE A 15 11.23 9.40 15.83
N GLN A 16 12.22 10.16 16.31
CA GLN A 16 13.15 10.95 15.48
C GLN A 16 14.62 10.58 15.68
N GLU A 17 14.94 9.85 16.75
CA GLU A 17 16.28 9.33 17.02
C GLU A 17 16.21 7.84 17.40
N VAL A 18 17.25 7.07 17.11
CA VAL A 18 17.26 5.62 17.42
C VAL A 18 17.07 5.36 18.92
N SER A 19 17.58 6.23 19.79
CA SER A 19 17.37 6.14 21.24
C SER A 19 15.90 6.28 21.67
N ASP A 20 15.04 6.85 20.82
CA ASP A 20 13.60 6.93 21.09
C ASP A 20 12.95 5.54 21.08
N LEU A 21 13.54 4.58 20.34
CA LEU A 21 13.09 3.19 20.29
C LEU A 21 13.37 2.47 21.62
N ASP A 22 14.56 2.69 22.19
CA ASP A 22 14.97 2.10 23.49
C ASP A 22 14.14 2.65 24.66
N LEU A 23 13.72 3.91 24.56
CA LEU A 23 12.88 4.59 25.56
C LEU A 23 11.37 4.39 25.30
N GLY A 24 11.02 3.82 24.16
CA GLY A 24 9.68 3.84 23.58
C GLY A 24 9.02 2.47 23.56
N CYS A 25 8.46 2.07 24.71
CA CYS A 25 7.05 1.67 24.78
C CYS A 25 6.65 0.97 26.09
N GLU A 26 7.60 0.35 26.82
CA GLU A 26 7.27 -0.47 28.00
C GLU A 26 6.54 0.30 29.12
N GLN A 27 6.64 1.63 29.14
CA GLN A 27 5.97 2.46 30.15
C GLN A 27 4.76 3.26 29.63
N ARG A 28 4.54 3.37 28.31
CA ARG A 28 3.60 4.38 27.75
C ARG A 28 2.79 3.98 26.51
N CYS A 29 3.12 2.90 25.81
CA CYS A 29 2.36 2.49 24.62
C CYS A 29 1.11 1.65 24.93
N SER A 30 0.78 1.42 26.20
CA SER A 30 -0.38 0.62 26.60
C SER A 30 -1.75 1.26 26.24
N ARG A 31 -1.79 2.34 25.44
CA ARG A 31 -2.99 3.10 25.01
C ARG A 31 -2.80 3.85 23.68
N VAL A 32 -2.16 3.27 22.65
CA VAL A 32 -1.87 4.01 21.40
C VAL A 32 -3.12 4.20 20.52
N SER A 33 -4.03 5.09 20.92
CA SER A 33 -5.13 5.58 20.07
C SER A 33 -4.64 6.67 19.09
N ARG A 34 -3.39 6.56 18.62
CA ARG A 34 -2.64 7.60 17.91
C ARG A 34 -1.84 6.98 16.77
N THR A 35 -1.43 7.81 15.82
CA THR A 35 -0.51 7.39 14.76
C THR A 35 0.87 7.25 15.37
N MET A 36 1.59 6.18 15.04
CA MET A 36 3.01 6.05 15.34
C MET A 36 3.81 6.45 14.11
N ALA A 37 4.68 7.45 14.26
CA ALA A 37 5.45 8.01 13.16
C ALA A 37 6.95 7.84 13.41
N PHE A 38 7.63 7.19 12.48
CA PHE A 38 9.07 6.94 12.49
C PHE A 38 9.70 7.76 11.38
N PHE A 39 10.58 8.69 11.75
CA PHE A 39 11.11 9.69 10.83
C PHE A 39 12.61 9.90 11.05
N LEU A 40 13.40 9.87 9.97
CA LEU A 40 14.85 10.17 10.01
C LEU A 40 15.64 9.41 11.09
N LEU A 41 15.34 8.13 11.32
CA LEU A 41 16.11 7.27 12.24
C LEU A 41 17.46 6.88 11.60
N GLU A 42 18.40 7.82 11.58
CA GLU A 42 19.72 7.65 10.95
C GLU A 42 20.49 6.45 11.54
N GLY A 43 21.12 5.66 10.65
CA GLY A 43 21.88 4.47 11.03
C GLY A 43 21.05 3.24 11.40
N LEU A 44 19.71 3.34 11.46
CA LEU A 44 18.85 2.20 11.75
C LEU A 44 18.69 1.31 10.52
N GLY A 45 19.43 0.20 10.48
CA GLY A 45 19.37 -0.76 9.36
C GLY A 45 18.14 -1.67 9.39
N LYS A 46 17.58 -1.95 10.57
CA LYS A 46 16.42 -2.82 10.78
C LYS A 46 15.58 -2.29 11.95
N LEU A 47 14.26 -2.25 11.78
CA LEU A 47 13.31 -1.93 12.85
C LEU A 47 12.70 -3.23 13.39
N GLU A 48 12.86 -3.49 14.68
CA GLU A 48 12.32 -4.70 15.35
C GLU A 48 11.45 -4.32 16.55
N GLY A 49 10.51 -5.19 16.92
CA GLY A 49 9.75 -5.08 18.17
C GLY A 49 8.29 -4.66 18.00
N PHE A 50 7.76 -3.89 18.96
CA PHE A 50 6.35 -3.46 19.01
C PHE A 50 5.31 -4.60 18.99
N HIS A 51 5.69 -5.81 19.43
CA HIS A 51 4.81 -6.99 19.42
C HIS A 51 3.60 -6.88 20.36
N PHE A 52 3.64 -5.99 21.36
CA PHE A 52 2.53 -5.70 22.27
C PHE A 52 1.51 -4.71 21.68
N VAL A 53 1.80 -4.12 20.52
CA VAL A 53 0.88 -3.17 19.87
C VAL A 53 -0.20 -3.95 19.13
N GLU A 54 -1.39 -4.00 19.71
CA GLU A 54 -2.54 -4.70 19.13
C GLU A 54 -3.38 -3.80 18.20
N SER A 55 -3.42 -2.50 18.47
CA SER A 55 -4.19 -1.50 17.71
C SER A 55 -3.48 -0.16 17.68
N VAL A 56 -3.55 0.53 16.53
CA VAL A 56 -3.10 1.90 16.34
C VAL A 56 -4.06 2.68 15.45
N LYS A 57 -4.00 4.01 15.56
CA LYS A 57 -4.70 4.86 14.60
C LYS A 57 -4.04 4.79 13.22
N GLY A 58 -2.72 4.78 13.17
CA GLY A 58 -1.98 4.67 11.91
C GLY A 58 -0.50 4.38 12.14
N LEU A 59 0.17 3.98 11.06
CA LEU A 59 1.62 3.81 11.02
C LEU A 59 2.21 4.69 9.92
N ARG A 60 3.23 5.48 10.26
CA ARG A 60 3.98 6.27 9.29
C ARG A 60 5.47 5.95 9.40
N PHE A 61 6.09 5.63 8.28
CA PHE A 61 7.51 5.37 8.16
C PHE A 61 8.08 6.25 7.05
N SER A 62 8.93 7.21 7.39
CA SER A 62 9.40 8.17 6.40
C SER A 62 10.86 8.58 6.51
N SER A 63 11.46 8.72 5.32
CA SER A 63 12.83 9.23 5.15
C SER A 63 13.89 8.43 5.94
N MET A 64 13.66 7.15 6.21
CA MET A 64 14.64 6.27 6.88
C MET A 64 15.53 5.59 5.84
N HIS A 65 16.51 6.34 5.32
CA HIS A 65 17.28 5.91 4.15
C HIS A 65 18.20 4.70 4.39
N ASP A 66 18.67 4.49 5.63
CA ASP A 66 19.50 3.33 6.02
C ASP A 66 18.69 2.06 6.30
N LEU A 67 17.38 2.20 6.52
CA LEU A 67 16.47 1.11 6.87
C LEU A 67 16.33 0.16 5.69
N ARG A 68 16.56 -1.13 5.94
CA ARG A 68 16.43 -2.20 4.94
C ARG A 68 15.27 -3.12 5.22
N GLU A 69 14.88 -3.26 6.48
CA GLU A 69 13.90 -4.24 6.92
C GLU A 69 13.07 -3.70 8.09
N ILE A 70 11.75 -3.91 8.04
CA ILE A 70 10.84 -3.73 9.17
C ILE A 70 10.32 -5.11 9.56
N ASP A 71 10.64 -5.52 10.78
CA ASP A 71 10.25 -6.79 11.39
C ASP A 71 9.62 -6.49 12.77
N ALA A 72 8.48 -5.80 12.71
CA ALA A 72 7.82 -5.23 13.87
C ALA A 72 6.29 -5.33 13.74
N PHE A 73 5.57 -5.05 14.83
CA PHE A 73 4.10 -5.01 14.87
C PHE A 73 3.41 -6.35 14.60
N HIS A 74 4.07 -7.47 14.95
CA HIS A 74 3.50 -8.82 14.81
C HIS A 74 2.19 -9.06 15.58
N GLY A 75 1.93 -8.26 16.63
CA GLY A 75 0.69 -8.32 17.41
C GLY A 75 -0.45 -7.47 16.83
N LEU A 76 -0.22 -6.74 15.74
CA LEU A 76 -1.17 -5.75 15.23
C LEU A 76 -2.37 -6.44 14.57
N THR A 77 -3.55 -6.11 15.07
CA THR A 77 -4.83 -6.63 14.57
C THR A 77 -5.69 -5.54 13.91
N THR A 78 -5.49 -4.28 14.30
CA THR A 78 -6.34 -3.16 13.89
C THR A 78 -5.52 -1.93 13.53
N ILE A 79 -5.78 -1.36 12.35
CA ILE A 79 -5.34 -0.01 11.97
C ILE A 79 -6.57 0.80 11.56
N GLU A 80 -6.94 1.80 12.36
CA GLU A 80 -8.17 2.58 12.15
C GLU A 80 -8.10 3.49 10.93
N GLN A 81 -6.95 4.14 10.70
CA GLN A 81 -6.72 4.99 9.54
C GLN A 81 -5.86 4.26 8.52
N GLY A 82 -4.54 4.29 8.66
CA GLY A 82 -3.73 3.86 7.54
C GLY A 82 -2.27 3.60 7.82
N ILE A 83 -1.63 3.10 6.77
CA ILE A 83 -0.20 2.86 6.70
C ILE A 83 0.36 3.81 5.64
N SER A 84 1.38 4.58 5.96
CA SER A 84 2.07 5.46 5.02
C SER A 84 3.58 5.22 5.09
N ILE A 85 4.15 4.68 4.02
CA ILE A 85 5.57 4.33 3.95
C ILE A 85 6.16 5.08 2.76
N TYR A 86 6.98 6.10 3.04
CA TYR A 86 7.52 6.94 1.96
C TYR A 86 8.97 7.36 2.13
N GLU A 87 9.68 7.48 1.01
CA GLU A 87 11.09 7.91 0.96
C GLU A 87 12.07 7.01 1.73
N ASN A 88 11.74 5.74 1.93
CA ASN A 88 12.66 4.77 2.54
C ASN A 88 13.46 4.05 1.43
N TRP A 89 14.39 4.77 0.80
CA TRP A 89 15.11 4.30 -0.40
C TRP A 89 15.91 3.00 -0.20
N GLY A 90 16.31 2.71 1.03
CA GLY A 90 17.02 1.49 1.42
C GLY A 90 16.11 0.29 1.70
N LEU A 91 14.81 0.51 1.91
CA LEU A 91 13.87 -0.48 2.42
C LEU A 91 13.62 -1.57 1.40
N GLU A 92 13.89 -2.82 1.77
CA GLU A 92 13.76 -3.98 0.89
C GLU A 92 12.55 -4.84 1.25
N THR A 93 12.30 -5.03 2.56
CA THR A 93 11.26 -5.92 3.08
C THR A 93 10.57 -5.34 4.30
N ILE A 94 9.30 -5.69 4.45
CA ILE A 94 8.50 -5.46 5.66
C ILE A 94 7.80 -6.78 5.94
N GLU A 95 8.06 -7.37 7.11
CA GLU A 95 7.46 -8.65 7.48
C GLU A 95 5.93 -8.54 7.66
N PRO A 96 5.17 -9.63 7.41
CA PRO A 96 3.72 -9.64 7.52
C PRO A 96 3.20 -9.10 8.86
N PHE A 97 2.22 -8.19 8.82
CA PHE A 97 1.37 -7.91 9.99
C PHE A 97 0.39 -9.07 10.15
N ALA A 98 0.88 -10.15 10.74
CA ALA A 98 0.28 -11.49 10.61
C ALA A 98 -1.19 -11.60 11.06
N SER A 99 -1.68 -10.69 11.91
CA SER A 99 -3.07 -10.70 12.39
C SER A 99 -3.94 -9.57 11.81
N LEU A 100 -3.39 -8.74 10.92
CA LEU A 100 -4.10 -7.60 10.35
C LEU A 100 -4.93 -8.06 9.14
N GLU A 101 -6.25 -8.02 9.28
CA GLU A 101 -7.18 -8.35 8.18
C GLU A 101 -7.80 -7.12 7.51
N HIS A 102 -7.76 -5.94 8.14
CA HIS A 102 -8.44 -4.74 7.66
C HIS A 102 -7.66 -3.46 7.98
N VAL A 103 -7.62 -2.54 7.01
CA VAL A 103 -7.10 -1.17 7.19
C VAL A 103 -8.22 -0.18 6.89
N GLY A 104 -8.59 0.65 7.88
CA GLY A 104 -9.85 1.41 7.83
C GLY A 104 -9.92 2.56 6.84
N PHE A 105 -8.80 3.10 6.36
CA PHE A 105 -8.80 4.26 5.46
C PHE A 105 -7.89 4.07 4.25
N ALA A 106 -6.57 4.09 4.42
CA ALA A 106 -5.66 4.08 3.29
C ALA A 106 -4.32 3.38 3.58
N VAL A 107 -3.75 2.82 2.53
CA VAL A 107 -2.38 2.32 2.52
C VAL A 107 -1.61 3.01 1.39
N GLY A 108 -0.47 3.61 1.71
CA GLY A 108 0.36 4.34 0.76
C GLY A 108 1.83 3.92 0.80
N PHE A 109 2.39 3.62 -0.36
CA PHE A 109 3.80 3.39 -0.58
C PHE A 109 4.32 4.36 -1.62
N GLU A 110 5.30 5.19 -1.25
CA GLU A 110 5.88 6.16 -2.18
C GLU A 110 7.41 6.21 -2.11
N ASN A 111 8.09 6.16 -3.25
CA ASN A 111 9.54 6.28 -3.32
C ASN A 111 10.30 5.24 -2.47
N ASN A 112 9.82 4.00 -2.35
CA ASN A 112 10.56 2.91 -1.70
C ASN A 112 11.25 2.04 -2.77
N TYR A 113 12.29 2.58 -3.41
CA TYR A 113 12.84 2.05 -4.65
C TYR A 113 13.36 0.60 -4.60
N LYS A 114 13.64 0.07 -3.42
CA LYS A 114 14.14 -1.30 -3.22
C LYS A 114 13.09 -2.27 -2.66
N LEU A 115 11.89 -1.79 -2.34
CA LEU A 115 10.83 -2.62 -1.77
C LEU A 115 10.45 -3.69 -2.79
N LYS A 116 10.52 -4.96 -2.37
CA LYS A 116 10.40 -6.11 -3.29
C LYS A 116 8.98 -6.60 -3.48
N ASP A 117 8.16 -6.47 -2.43
CA ASP A 117 6.79 -6.96 -2.39
C ASP A 117 5.99 -6.23 -1.30
N LEU A 118 4.71 -6.57 -1.18
CA LEU A 118 3.76 -5.98 -0.24
C LEU A 118 3.37 -6.98 0.86
N ARG A 119 4.23 -7.96 1.20
CA ARG A 119 3.93 -9.07 2.12
C ARG A 119 3.45 -8.64 3.52
N LEU A 120 3.73 -7.39 3.92
CA LEU A 120 3.18 -6.80 5.13
C LEU A 120 1.64 -6.86 5.18
N LEU A 121 0.99 -6.91 4.01
CA LEU A 121 -0.46 -6.97 3.82
C LEU A 121 -0.98 -8.38 3.50
N ALA A 122 -0.18 -9.44 3.65
CA ALA A 122 -0.52 -10.81 3.20
C ALA A 122 -1.87 -11.35 3.72
N ASN A 123 -2.33 -10.86 4.87
CA ASN A 123 -3.60 -11.27 5.50
C ASN A 123 -4.70 -10.20 5.38
N VAL A 124 -4.40 -9.03 4.80
CA VAL A 124 -5.37 -7.94 4.65
C VAL A 124 -6.36 -8.30 3.56
N ARG A 125 -7.64 -8.36 3.94
CA ARG A 125 -8.76 -8.64 3.02
C ARG A 125 -9.44 -7.38 2.52
N GLN A 126 -9.34 -6.28 3.24
CA GLN A 126 -9.99 -5.02 2.87
C GLN A 126 -9.19 -3.79 3.29
N ILE A 127 -9.08 -2.82 2.37
CA ILE A 127 -8.54 -1.48 2.63
C ILE A 127 -9.63 -0.44 2.34
N GLY A 128 -9.92 0.44 3.29
CA GLY A 128 -10.97 1.44 3.19
C GLY A 128 -12.38 0.84 3.17
N GLU A 129 -13.37 1.71 2.91
CA GLU A 129 -14.78 1.34 2.80
C GLU A 129 -15.31 1.69 1.39
N ILE A 130 -16.12 0.80 0.83
CA ILE A 130 -16.77 1.02 -0.47
C ILE A 130 -17.76 2.19 -0.39
N GLY A 131 -17.70 3.12 -1.34
CA GLY A 131 -18.46 4.37 -1.30
C GLY A 131 -17.95 5.36 -0.24
N GLY A 132 -16.73 5.15 0.27
CA GLY A 132 -16.06 6.02 1.24
C GLY A 132 -15.48 7.30 0.64
N SER A 133 -14.60 7.97 1.39
CA SER A 133 -13.90 9.17 0.89
C SER A 133 -12.97 8.82 -0.26
N TYR A 134 -12.81 9.74 -1.21
CA TYR A 134 -11.90 9.60 -2.34
C TYR A 134 -10.41 9.52 -1.98
N GLU A 135 -10.07 9.79 -0.72
CA GLU A 135 -8.73 9.70 -0.14
C GLU A 135 -8.43 8.30 0.45
N GLN A 136 -9.42 7.40 0.48
CA GLN A 136 -9.26 6.02 0.90
C GLN A 136 -8.67 5.14 -0.20
N GLY A 137 -8.13 3.99 0.18
CA GLY A 137 -7.70 2.95 -0.74
C GLY A 137 -6.20 2.68 -0.73
N LEU A 138 -5.69 2.17 -1.85
CA LEU A 138 -4.31 1.71 -1.98
C LEU A 138 -3.56 2.60 -2.99
N TYR A 139 -2.45 3.18 -2.55
CA TYR A 139 -1.65 4.13 -3.32
C TYR A 139 -0.22 3.63 -3.47
N LEU A 140 0.19 3.37 -4.70
CA LEU A 140 1.56 2.98 -5.07
C LEU A 140 2.14 4.04 -5.99
N SER A 141 3.25 4.64 -5.58
CA SER A 141 3.97 5.63 -6.38
C SER A 141 5.49 5.40 -6.36
N SER A 142 6.09 5.22 -7.54
CA SER A 142 7.55 5.18 -7.70
C SER A 142 8.28 4.13 -6.83
N ASN A 143 7.70 2.94 -6.61
CA ASN A 143 8.32 1.83 -5.89
C ASN A 143 8.98 0.84 -6.86
N LYS A 144 10.04 1.29 -7.54
CA LYS A 144 10.71 0.58 -8.66
C LYS A 144 11.10 -0.89 -8.45
N GLY A 145 11.21 -1.35 -7.21
CA GLY A 145 11.51 -2.74 -6.87
C GLY A 145 10.30 -3.68 -6.99
N LEU A 146 9.07 -3.14 -6.96
CA LEU A 146 7.84 -3.90 -7.12
C LEU A 146 7.65 -4.32 -8.57
N LYS A 147 7.59 -5.64 -8.79
CA LYS A 147 7.36 -6.26 -10.11
C LYS A 147 5.93 -6.71 -10.33
N ASP A 148 5.22 -6.96 -9.24
CA ASP A 148 3.84 -7.37 -9.19
C ASP A 148 3.26 -6.99 -7.82
N MET A 149 2.11 -7.56 -7.47
CA MET A 149 1.37 -7.33 -6.23
C MET A 149 1.56 -8.47 -5.23
N THR A 150 2.65 -9.23 -5.31
CA THR A 150 2.99 -10.29 -4.34
C THR A 150 2.82 -9.75 -2.91
N GLY A 151 2.12 -10.50 -2.07
CA GLY A 151 1.74 -10.09 -0.73
C GLY A 151 0.32 -9.50 -0.61
N LEU A 152 -0.44 -9.37 -1.71
CA LEU A 152 -1.85 -8.95 -1.69
C LEU A 152 -2.83 -10.11 -1.95
N GLU A 153 -2.39 -11.37 -1.85
CA GLU A 153 -3.14 -12.54 -2.33
C GLU A 153 -4.49 -12.73 -1.60
N SER A 154 -4.63 -12.18 -0.40
CA SER A 154 -5.87 -12.21 0.40
C SER A 154 -6.78 -11.01 0.18
N LEU A 155 -6.34 -9.99 -0.55
CA LEU A 155 -7.06 -8.72 -0.68
C LEU A 155 -8.29 -8.89 -1.56
N GLU A 156 -9.47 -8.74 -0.97
CA GLU A 156 -10.75 -8.92 -1.67
C GLU A 156 -11.39 -7.61 -2.11
N ARG A 157 -11.16 -6.52 -1.35
CA ARG A 157 -11.80 -5.22 -1.59
C ARG A 157 -10.87 -4.04 -1.34
N ILE A 158 -10.98 -3.04 -2.21
CA ILE A 158 -10.37 -1.72 -2.01
C ILE A 158 -11.48 -0.66 -2.08
N GLY A 159 -11.84 -0.10 -0.93
CA GLY A 159 -12.67 1.11 -0.84
C GLY A 159 -11.95 2.32 -1.41
N GLY A 160 -12.66 3.14 -2.18
CA GLY A 160 -12.06 4.33 -2.80
C GLY A 160 -11.09 4.00 -3.95
N ARG A 161 -9.89 4.57 -3.93
CA ARG A 161 -8.98 4.53 -5.09
C ARG A 161 -7.89 3.49 -4.91
N PHE A 162 -7.80 2.57 -5.86
CA PHE A 162 -6.57 1.86 -6.15
C PHE A 162 -5.79 2.64 -7.20
N ARG A 163 -4.72 3.30 -6.78
CA ARG A 163 -3.88 4.14 -7.63
C ARG A 163 -2.47 3.59 -7.73
N ILE A 164 -2.05 3.32 -8.95
CA ILE A 164 -0.70 2.93 -9.34
C ILE A 164 -0.14 4.06 -10.21
N SER A 165 0.98 4.66 -9.81
CA SER A 165 1.57 5.79 -10.52
C SER A 165 3.08 5.66 -10.59
N TYR A 166 3.67 5.83 -11.78
CA TYR A 166 5.14 5.80 -11.94
C TYR A 166 5.81 4.50 -11.44
N GLU A 167 5.08 3.38 -11.45
CA GLU A 167 5.63 2.06 -11.11
C GLU A 167 6.37 1.47 -12.32
N THR A 168 7.57 1.98 -12.58
CA THR A 168 8.35 1.64 -13.78
C THR A 168 8.95 0.23 -13.74
N GLY A 169 8.84 -0.50 -12.62
CA GLY A 169 9.28 -1.89 -12.48
C GLY A 169 8.13 -2.91 -12.54
N LEU A 170 6.87 -2.45 -12.50
CA LEU A 170 5.70 -3.31 -12.43
C LEU A 170 5.47 -4.00 -13.78
N GLU A 171 5.46 -5.34 -13.79
CA GLU A 171 5.35 -6.18 -14.99
C GLU A 171 3.93 -6.78 -15.14
N SER A 172 3.25 -7.07 -14.03
CA SER A 172 1.90 -7.68 -13.98
C SER A 172 1.11 -7.27 -12.72
N MET A 173 -0.14 -7.70 -12.60
CA MET A 173 -1.00 -7.51 -11.41
C MET A 173 -1.07 -8.75 -10.50
N ARG A 174 -0.21 -9.76 -10.75
CA ARG A 174 -0.17 -11.02 -9.99
C ARG A 174 -0.06 -10.76 -8.50
N GLY A 175 -0.77 -11.52 -7.69
CA GLY A 175 -0.97 -11.28 -6.27
C GLY A 175 -2.31 -10.63 -5.95
N LEU A 176 -3.12 -10.23 -6.95
CA LEU A 176 -4.47 -9.70 -6.75
C LEU A 176 -5.59 -10.70 -7.08
N GLU A 177 -5.28 -12.00 -7.13
CA GLU A 177 -6.21 -13.03 -7.61
C GLU A 177 -7.50 -13.11 -6.79
N SER A 178 -7.50 -12.60 -5.55
CA SER A 178 -8.69 -12.55 -4.69
C SER A 178 -9.51 -11.26 -4.82
N LEU A 179 -9.00 -10.24 -5.53
CA LEU A 179 -9.62 -8.91 -5.60
C LEU A 179 -10.91 -8.98 -6.42
N LYS A 180 -12.03 -8.63 -5.78
CA LYS A 180 -13.37 -8.69 -6.38
C LYS A 180 -13.93 -7.32 -6.69
N GLU A 181 -13.57 -6.30 -5.91
CA GLU A 181 -14.24 -5.02 -5.97
C GLU A 181 -13.33 -3.84 -5.61
N VAL A 182 -13.43 -2.78 -6.41
CA VAL A 182 -12.80 -1.48 -6.17
C VAL A 182 -13.73 -0.35 -6.62
N ASP A 183 -13.69 0.83 -5.98
CA ASP A 183 -14.47 1.96 -6.51
C ASP A 183 -13.79 2.57 -7.74
N THR A 184 -12.50 2.90 -7.64
CA THR A 184 -11.74 3.48 -8.75
C THR A 184 -10.41 2.74 -8.93
N LEU A 185 -10.17 2.23 -10.14
CA LEU A 185 -8.87 1.67 -10.56
C LEU A 185 -8.16 2.68 -11.47
N ARG A 186 -7.00 3.18 -11.04
CA ARG A 186 -6.16 4.09 -11.84
C ARG A 186 -4.74 3.57 -11.95
N ILE A 187 -4.31 3.31 -13.17
CA ILE A 187 -2.94 2.94 -13.51
C ILE A 187 -2.38 4.00 -14.45
N ASN A 188 -1.27 4.63 -14.06
CA ASN A 188 -0.67 5.71 -14.84
C ASN A 188 0.86 5.59 -14.82
N TYR A 189 1.49 5.65 -15.99
CA TYR A 189 2.95 5.51 -16.12
C TYR A 189 3.52 4.19 -15.56
N ALA A 190 2.86 3.07 -15.82
CA ALA A 190 3.37 1.73 -15.55
C ALA A 190 4.01 1.16 -16.83
N VAL A 191 5.19 1.67 -17.18
CA VAL A 191 5.76 1.48 -18.53
C VAL A 191 6.21 0.05 -18.85
N GLU A 192 6.46 -0.76 -17.83
CA GLU A 192 6.81 -2.17 -17.95
C GLU A 192 5.60 -3.10 -17.84
N LEU A 193 4.43 -2.59 -17.45
CA LEU A 193 3.21 -3.38 -17.26
C LEU A 193 2.75 -3.91 -18.60
N SER A 194 2.74 -5.24 -18.73
CA SER A 194 2.48 -5.93 -19.98
C SER A 194 1.28 -6.87 -19.92
N SER A 195 0.72 -7.08 -18.73
CA SER A 195 -0.41 -7.97 -18.48
C SER A 195 -1.22 -7.48 -17.28
N LEU A 196 -2.52 -7.75 -17.28
CA LEU A 196 -3.42 -7.60 -16.12
C LEU A 196 -3.67 -8.93 -15.40
N GLU A 197 -2.86 -9.96 -15.68
CA GLU A 197 -2.84 -11.23 -14.93
C GLU A 197 -2.84 -10.95 -13.43
N GLY A 198 -3.73 -11.61 -12.70
CA GLY A 198 -4.05 -11.35 -11.30
C GLY A 198 -5.41 -10.67 -11.10
N LEU A 199 -6.01 -10.04 -12.11
CA LEU A 199 -7.33 -9.37 -12.01
C LEU A 199 -8.50 -10.22 -12.55
N GLU A 200 -8.32 -11.52 -12.75
CA GLU A 200 -9.31 -12.41 -13.37
C GLU A 200 -10.61 -12.49 -12.56
N ASN A 201 -10.53 -12.36 -11.23
CA ASN A 201 -11.69 -12.41 -10.34
C ASN A 201 -12.29 -11.03 -10.01
N LEU A 202 -11.79 -9.95 -10.63
CA LEU A 202 -12.35 -8.62 -10.44
C LEU A 202 -13.74 -8.56 -11.07
N GLN A 203 -14.75 -8.33 -10.23
CA GLN A 203 -16.16 -8.33 -10.62
C GLN A 203 -16.71 -6.92 -10.81
N ARG A 204 -16.26 -5.97 -9.98
CA ARG A 204 -16.78 -4.59 -9.97
C ARG A 204 -15.69 -3.53 -9.91
N VAL A 205 -15.84 -2.53 -10.78
CA VAL A 205 -15.15 -1.24 -10.68
C VAL A 205 -16.24 -0.17 -10.70
N ASN A 206 -16.60 0.37 -9.53
CA ASN A 206 -17.87 1.10 -9.38
C ASN A 206 -17.89 2.45 -10.12
N GLU A 207 -16.79 3.21 -10.08
CA GLU A 207 -16.74 4.58 -10.61
C GLU A 207 -15.87 4.65 -11.87
N VAL A 208 -14.54 4.59 -11.72
CA VAL A 208 -13.60 4.93 -12.80
C VAL A 208 -12.59 3.82 -13.00
N LEU A 209 -12.48 3.32 -14.23
CA LEU A 209 -11.33 2.57 -14.72
C LEU A 209 -10.49 3.48 -15.62
N SER A 210 -9.27 3.80 -15.22
CA SER A 210 -8.35 4.63 -15.99
C SER A 210 -7.01 3.93 -16.12
N ILE A 211 -6.59 3.62 -17.35
CA ILE A 211 -5.25 3.08 -17.62
C ILE A 211 -4.60 3.93 -18.69
N GLU A 212 -3.53 4.59 -18.30
CA GLU A 212 -2.87 5.61 -19.10
C GLU A 212 -1.35 5.44 -19.11
N ASN A 213 -0.71 5.70 -20.24
CA ASN A 213 0.75 5.66 -20.39
C ASN A 213 1.39 4.34 -19.93
N SER A 214 0.81 3.21 -20.35
CA SER A 214 1.31 1.86 -20.09
C SER A 214 1.54 1.14 -21.44
N PRO A 215 2.56 1.56 -22.21
CA PRO A 215 2.71 1.22 -23.63
C PRO A 215 2.99 -0.26 -23.93
N LYS A 216 3.30 -1.09 -22.93
CA LYS A 216 3.46 -2.54 -23.10
C LYS A 216 2.15 -3.31 -22.89
N LEU A 217 1.19 -2.73 -22.17
CA LEU A 217 -0.10 -3.36 -21.93
C LEU A 217 -0.97 -3.20 -23.17
N ARG A 218 -1.62 -4.28 -23.61
CA ARG A 218 -2.47 -4.25 -24.80
C ARG A 218 -3.84 -3.68 -24.46
N ARG A 219 -4.36 -2.81 -25.33
CA ARG A 219 -5.71 -2.24 -25.17
C ARG A 219 -6.77 -3.32 -25.05
N CYS A 220 -6.69 -4.36 -25.88
CA CYS A 220 -7.67 -5.45 -25.90
C CYS A 220 -7.68 -6.28 -24.61
N GLU A 221 -6.59 -6.36 -23.84
CA GLU A 221 -6.59 -6.97 -22.50
C GLU A 221 -7.43 -6.14 -21.51
N VAL A 222 -7.33 -4.81 -21.59
CA VAL A 222 -8.14 -3.91 -20.76
C VAL A 222 -9.61 -3.96 -21.17
N GLU A 223 -9.91 -4.03 -22.46
CA GLU A 223 -11.27 -4.19 -22.97
C GLU A 223 -11.88 -5.53 -22.56
N ALA A 224 -11.09 -6.61 -22.55
CA ALA A 224 -11.52 -7.91 -22.03
C ALA A 224 -11.81 -7.86 -20.54
N LEU A 225 -10.96 -7.18 -19.74
CA LEU A 225 -11.24 -6.93 -18.32
C LEU A 225 -12.56 -6.18 -18.13
N VAL A 226 -12.80 -5.11 -18.90
CA VAL A 226 -14.07 -4.35 -18.81
C VAL A 226 -15.26 -5.21 -19.19
N ALA A 227 -15.13 -6.06 -20.22
CA ALA A 227 -16.20 -6.92 -20.70
C ALA A 227 -16.58 -8.05 -19.73
N GLN A 228 -15.68 -8.46 -18.83
CA GLN A 228 -15.98 -9.50 -17.81
C GLN A 228 -16.63 -8.95 -16.54
N LEU A 229 -16.59 -7.63 -16.29
CA LEU A 229 -17.20 -7.03 -15.11
C LEU A 229 -18.72 -7.28 -15.10
N GLU A 230 -19.30 -7.40 -13.91
CA GLU A 230 -20.74 -7.61 -13.74
C GLU A 230 -21.55 -6.45 -14.34
N GLU A 231 -21.04 -5.22 -14.14
CA GLU A 231 -21.56 -3.99 -14.72
C GLU A 231 -20.39 -3.13 -15.24
N PRO A 232 -20.59 -2.37 -16.33
CA PRO A 232 -19.56 -1.46 -16.82
C PRO A 232 -19.30 -0.33 -15.80
N PRO A 233 -18.04 0.11 -15.62
CA PRO A 233 -17.74 1.27 -14.77
C PRO A 233 -18.42 2.53 -15.29
N GLU A 234 -18.72 3.50 -14.43
CA GLU A 234 -19.31 4.78 -14.87
C GLU A 234 -18.46 5.47 -15.95
N ARG A 235 -17.13 5.35 -15.85
CA ARG A 235 -16.19 5.92 -16.82
C ARG A 235 -14.99 5.00 -17.06
N VAL A 236 -14.68 4.82 -18.35
CA VAL A 236 -13.48 4.14 -18.82
C VAL A 236 -12.60 5.12 -19.59
N LEU A 237 -11.34 5.27 -19.19
CA LEU A 237 -10.37 6.20 -19.77
C LEU A 237 -9.07 5.46 -20.13
N LEU A 238 -8.81 5.28 -21.43
CA LEU A 238 -7.68 4.49 -21.92
C LEU A 238 -6.81 5.29 -22.88
N SER A 239 -5.55 5.55 -22.52
CA SER A 239 -4.61 6.32 -23.35
C SER A 239 -3.20 5.76 -23.27
N GLY A 240 -2.40 5.86 -24.35
CA GLY A 240 -0.99 5.40 -24.33
C GLY A 240 -0.81 3.91 -24.01
N LEU A 241 -1.69 3.05 -24.54
CA LEU A 241 -1.61 1.58 -24.49
C LEU A 241 -1.09 1.03 -25.83
N SER A 242 -0.68 -0.24 -25.84
CA SER A 242 -0.33 -0.95 -27.06
C SER A 242 -1.59 -1.31 -27.87
N GLU A 243 -1.56 -1.04 -29.18
CA GLU A 243 -2.60 -1.45 -30.14
C GLU A 243 -2.26 -2.80 -30.82
N ALA A 244 -1.28 -3.55 -30.29
CA ALA A 244 -0.97 -4.89 -30.75
C ALA A 244 -2.15 -5.84 -30.47
N PRO A 245 -2.39 -6.85 -31.34
CA PRO A 245 -3.49 -7.79 -31.15
C PRO A 245 -3.34 -8.65 -29.89
N CYS A 246 -4.48 -9.04 -29.32
CA CYS A 246 -4.60 -10.08 -28.32
C CYS A 246 -4.99 -11.36 -29.05
N ASP A 247 -4.02 -12.18 -29.42
CA ASP A 247 -4.26 -13.47 -30.07
C ASP A 247 -5.06 -14.44 -29.18
#